data_AF-S7PTC8-F1
#
_entry.id   AF-S7PTC8-F1
#
_cell.length_a   1.000
_cell.length_b   1.000
_cell.length_c   1.000
_cell.angle_alpha   90.00
_cell.angle_beta   90.00
_cell.angle_gamma   90.00
#
_symmetry.space_group_name_H-M   'P 1'
#
loop_
_entity.id
_entity.type
_entity.pdbx_description
1 polymer ?
#
loop_
_entity_poly.entity_id
_entity_poly.type
_entity_poly.pdbx_seq_one_letter_code
_entity_poly.pdbx_strand_id
1 'polypeptide(L)'
;MTKRVTRKKSRASGVSSPAKPTARRPAGRTRKTPKSRGAREASEEAEQGASSIFSGNMDLYSCELESLKEAYLPDGAETATVRYKEVYEKIWELQLRHEYSARIFLDGDQGRFRTDTIFDPISKDEYEISIIHIEMEDPLTFSEDERALLPAPELSPPRGAGMSGRTSTRFGYCGVSDAEGVFKMQRVWVGEGGEELFEGYFSLDVTYSYTWIMAGHGPEVAYKMPFWAVRARRDQLGEEIGLGPVFLESEEPNIGWKWSVDT
;
A
#
# COMPACT_ATOMS: atom_id res chain seq x y z
N MET A 1 -11.23 22.25 -44.58
CA MET A 1 -12.55 22.74 -44.15
C MET A 1 -12.61 22.68 -42.63
N THR A 2 -12.30 23.80 -41.97
CA THR A 2 -12.00 23.88 -40.54
C THR A 2 -13.24 24.38 -39.80
N LYS A 3 -13.83 23.54 -38.93
CA LYS A 3 -14.99 23.93 -38.11
C LYS A 3 -14.51 24.51 -36.78
N ARG A 4 -14.78 25.80 -36.61
CA ARG A 4 -14.49 26.63 -35.44
C ARG A 4 -15.62 26.44 -34.41
N VAL A 5 -15.31 25.90 -33.23
CA VAL A 5 -16.28 25.77 -32.12
C VAL A 5 -16.01 26.88 -31.11
N THR A 6 -16.98 27.79 -30.95
CA THR A 6 -16.98 28.87 -29.97
C THR A 6 -17.62 28.38 -28.67
N ARG A 7 -16.87 28.38 -27.57
CA ARG A 7 -17.37 28.00 -26.23
C ARG A 7 -17.75 29.26 -25.45
N LYS A 8 -19.01 29.33 -25.05
CA LYS A 8 -19.67 30.45 -24.35
C LYS A 8 -19.34 30.39 -22.86
N LYS A 9 -18.88 31.52 -22.32
CA LYS A 9 -18.41 31.74 -20.94
C LYS A 9 -19.58 32.29 -20.11
N SER A 10 -20.06 31.57 -19.10
CA SER A 10 -21.04 32.08 -18.14
C SER A 10 -20.40 32.25 -16.77
N ARG A 11 -20.26 33.52 -16.35
CA ARG A 11 -19.96 33.96 -14.98
C ARG A 11 -21.24 33.89 -14.15
N ALA A 12 -21.14 33.45 -12.91
CA ALA A 12 -22.07 33.82 -11.85
C ALA A 12 -21.28 34.09 -10.56
N SER A 13 -21.14 35.37 -10.25
CA SER A 13 -21.10 35.98 -8.90
C SER A 13 -22.29 35.45 -8.08
N GLY A 14 -22.20 35.11 -6.79
CA GLY A 14 -21.59 35.83 -5.68
C GLY A 14 -22.72 36.30 -4.76
N VAL A 15 -22.85 35.74 -3.55
CA VAL A 15 -23.66 36.30 -2.45
C VAL A 15 -22.97 36.00 -1.12
N SER A 16 -22.77 37.07 -0.36
CA SER A 16 -22.13 37.16 0.95
C SER A 16 -23.13 37.39 2.08
N SER A 17 -22.69 37.07 3.31
CA SER A 17 -23.09 37.63 4.63
C SER A 17 -24.26 36.96 5.38
N PRO A 18 -24.42 37.18 6.71
CA PRO A 18 -23.45 37.34 7.82
C PRO A 18 -23.81 36.46 9.07
N ALA A 19 -23.11 36.67 10.20
CA ALA A 19 -23.02 35.81 11.39
C ALA A 19 -23.99 36.09 12.57
N LYS A 20 -24.19 35.03 13.42
CA LYS A 20 -24.44 34.94 14.91
C LYS A 20 -25.74 35.61 15.49
N PRO A 21 -26.27 35.28 16.71
CA PRO A 21 -25.64 34.65 17.90
C PRO A 21 -26.52 33.71 18.82
N THR A 22 -25.87 33.12 19.86
CA THR A 22 -26.31 32.69 21.24
C THR A 22 -27.56 31.81 21.51
N ALA A 23 -27.37 30.72 22.29
CA ALA A 23 -28.10 30.46 23.57
C ALA A 23 -27.51 29.27 24.37
N ARG A 24 -27.60 29.38 25.71
CA ARG A 24 -27.08 28.49 26.77
C ARG A 24 -28.18 27.57 27.35
N ARG A 25 -27.78 26.36 27.78
CA ARG A 25 -28.28 25.49 28.90
C ARG A 25 -29.72 24.91 28.78
N PRO A 26 -30.12 23.86 29.53
CA PRO A 26 -29.47 23.19 30.69
C PRO A 26 -29.39 21.64 30.65
N ALA A 27 -28.77 21.11 31.70
CA ALA A 27 -28.62 19.71 32.07
C ALA A 27 -29.94 18.95 32.29
N GLY A 28 -29.94 17.65 31.98
CA GLY A 28 -31.00 16.74 32.35
C GLY A 28 -30.72 15.27 32.04
N ARG A 29 -30.58 14.50 33.12
CA ARG A 29 -31.22 13.18 33.32
C ARG A 29 -30.48 11.91 32.85
N THR A 30 -29.82 11.32 33.85
CA THR A 30 -29.61 9.89 34.10
C THR A 30 -30.66 8.94 33.51
N ARG A 31 -30.21 7.92 32.78
CA ARG A 31 -30.96 6.68 32.57
C ARG A 31 -30.03 5.47 32.71
N LYS A 32 -30.41 4.60 33.65
CA LYS A 32 -29.76 3.35 34.06
C LYS A 32 -29.80 2.34 32.92
N THR A 33 -28.66 1.70 32.62
CA THR A 33 -28.59 0.49 31.80
C THR A 33 -28.61 -0.76 32.70
N PRO A 34 -29.44 -1.76 32.39
CA PRO A 34 -29.50 -3.01 33.12
C PRO A 34 -28.38 -3.97 32.70
N LYS A 35 -27.90 -4.66 33.73
CA LYS A 35 -26.91 -5.74 33.77
C LYS A 35 -27.58 -7.08 33.45
N SER A 36 -27.21 -7.74 32.36
CA SER A 36 -27.29 -9.21 32.21
C SER A 36 -26.55 -9.63 30.93
N ARG A 37 -25.42 -10.34 31.03
CA ARG A 37 -25.29 -11.78 31.29
C ARG A 37 -25.53 -12.59 30.01
N GLY A 38 -24.44 -12.90 29.33
CA GLY A 38 -24.36 -13.75 28.15
C GLY A 38 -22.90 -13.94 27.74
N ALA A 39 -22.09 -14.48 28.66
CA ALA A 39 -20.72 -14.89 28.41
C ALA A 39 -20.68 -16.42 28.42
N ARG A 40 -20.71 -17.03 27.24
CA ARG A 40 -20.10 -18.32 26.92
C ARG A 40 -20.39 -18.66 25.45
N GLU A 41 -19.36 -19.14 24.77
CA GLU A 41 -19.32 -19.64 23.38
C GLU A 41 -18.97 -18.60 22.30
N ALA A 42 -17.70 -18.17 22.33
CA ALA A 42 -16.87 -17.86 21.16
C ALA A 42 -15.44 -17.61 21.69
N SER A 43 -14.76 -18.68 22.10
CA SER A 43 -13.38 -18.61 22.60
C SER A 43 -12.55 -19.72 21.97
N GLU A 44 -12.41 -19.65 20.65
CA GLU A 44 -11.36 -20.34 19.88
C GLU A 44 -10.62 -19.39 18.91
N GLU A 45 -10.96 -18.10 18.83
CA GLU A 45 -10.28 -17.11 17.96
C GLU A 45 -9.19 -16.27 18.65
N ALA A 46 -8.84 -16.57 19.91
CA ALA A 46 -8.00 -15.68 20.73
C ALA A 46 -6.53 -16.11 20.89
N GLU A 47 -5.99 -16.96 20.02
CA GLU A 47 -4.54 -17.27 19.97
C GLU A 47 -3.76 -16.54 18.87
N GLN A 48 -4.33 -15.51 18.25
CA GLN A 48 -3.61 -14.56 17.36
C GLN A 48 -2.77 -13.51 18.14
N GLY A 49 -2.25 -13.88 19.31
CA GLY A 49 -1.58 -12.97 20.26
C GLY A 49 -0.09 -12.71 20.02
N ALA A 50 0.55 -13.35 19.03
CA ALA A 50 1.92 -13.00 18.65
C ALA A 50 1.89 -11.72 17.81
N SER A 51 2.45 -10.62 18.34
CA SER A 51 2.65 -9.36 17.60
C SER A 51 3.23 -9.68 16.22
N SER A 52 2.49 -9.31 15.17
CA SER A 52 2.95 -9.48 13.79
C SER A 52 4.22 -8.67 13.58
N ILE A 53 5.27 -9.34 13.10
CA ILE A 53 6.55 -8.70 12.81
C ILE A 53 6.52 -8.19 11.37
N PHE A 54 6.31 -6.91 11.15
CA PHE A 54 6.29 -6.34 9.80
C PHE A 54 7.71 -5.92 9.35
N SER A 55 8.58 -6.89 9.07
CA SER A 55 9.96 -6.66 8.65
C SER A 55 10.47 -7.70 7.65
N GLY A 56 11.64 -7.45 7.04
CA GLY A 56 12.32 -8.38 6.15
C GLY A 56 11.80 -8.35 4.71
N ASN A 57 12.19 -9.36 3.92
CA ASN A 57 11.79 -9.46 2.52
C ASN A 57 10.41 -10.11 2.38
N MET A 58 9.59 -9.56 1.49
CA MET A 58 8.30 -10.15 1.13
C MET A 58 8.10 -10.13 -0.39
N ASP A 59 7.51 -11.20 -0.91
CA ASP A 59 7.03 -11.26 -2.28
C ASP A 59 5.55 -10.83 -2.30
N LEU A 60 5.21 -9.93 -3.22
CA LEU A 60 3.86 -9.41 -3.40
C LEU A 60 3.23 -9.97 -4.67
N TYR A 61 1.94 -10.27 -4.57
CA TYR A 61 1.14 -10.83 -5.65
C TYR A 61 -0.11 -9.98 -5.83
N SER A 62 -0.33 -9.48 -7.04
CA SER A 62 -1.51 -8.68 -7.34
C SER A 62 -2.77 -9.49 -7.05
N CYS A 63 -3.71 -8.87 -6.34
CA CYS A 63 -5.05 -9.40 -6.13
C CYS A 63 -5.83 -9.56 -7.44
N GLU A 64 -5.34 -9.00 -8.54
CA GLU A 64 -5.94 -9.12 -9.86
C GLU A 64 -5.63 -10.46 -10.56
N LEU A 65 -4.67 -11.25 -10.04
CA LEU A 65 -4.33 -12.56 -10.59
C LEU A 65 -5.51 -13.54 -10.49
N GLU A 66 -5.94 -14.05 -11.64
CA GLU A 66 -7.15 -14.88 -11.74
C GLU A 66 -7.07 -16.14 -10.86
N SER A 67 -5.93 -16.82 -10.84
CA SER A 67 -5.71 -18.00 -10.00
C SER A 67 -5.84 -17.72 -8.50
N LEU A 68 -5.53 -16.49 -8.06
CA LEU A 68 -5.67 -16.09 -6.65
C LEU A 68 -7.11 -15.67 -6.34
N LYS A 69 -7.81 -15.03 -7.29
CA LYS A 69 -9.25 -14.73 -7.16
C LYS A 69 -10.07 -16.00 -7.01
N GLU A 70 -9.86 -16.98 -7.89
CA GLU A 70 -10.53 -18.29 -7.86
C GLU A 70 -10.25 -19.04 -6.55
N ALA A 71 -9.02 -18.96 -6.04
CA ALA A 71 -8.64 -19.57 -4.76
C ALA A 71 -9.30 -18.87 -3.56
N TYR A 72 -9.35 -17.54 -3.58
CA TYR A 72 -9.90 -16.71 -2.51
C TYR A 72 -11.43 -16.84 -2.39
N LEU A 73 -12.12 -16.80 -3.53
CA LEU A 73 -13.58 -16.85 -3.63
C LEU A 73 -13.99 -17.68 -4.86
N PRO A 74 -14.15 -19.01 -4.73
CA PRO A 74 -14.54 -19.84 -5.87
C PRO A 74 -15.94 -19.51 -6.38
N ASP A 75 -16.12 -19.67 -7.68
CA ASP A 75 -17.36 -19.34 -8.39
C ASP A 75 -18.62 -19.93 -7.73
N GLY A 76 -19.67 -19.10 -7.64
CA GLY A 76 -20.99 -19.50 -7.19
C GLY A 76 -21.20 -19.50 -5.66
N ALA A 77 -20.21 -19.06 -4.88
CA ALA A 77 -20.35 -18.98 -3.43
C ALA A 77 -20.80 -17.58 -2.97
N GLU A 78 -22.11 -17.32 -2.99
CA GLU A 78 -22.72 -16.04 -2.54
C GLU A 78 -22.52 -15.75 -1.03
N THR A 79 -22.06 -16.73 -0.26
CA THR A 79 -21.88 -16.67 1.20
C THR A 79 -20.55 -17.29 1.66
N ALA A 80 -19.55 -17.36 0.76
CA ALA A 80 -18.34 -18.11 1.02
C ALA A 80 -17.49 -17.53 2.15
N THR A 81 -17.22 -18.38 3.13
CA THR A 81 -16.08 -18.28 4.02
C THR A 81 -14.81 -18.05 3.20
N VAL A 82 -14.07 -16.99 3.55
CA VAL A 82 -12.80 -16.63 2.90
C VAL A 82 -11.78 -17.76 3.03
N ARG A 83 -11.10 -18.10 1.93
CA ARG A 83 -10.17 -19.24 1.81
C ARG A 83 -8.71 -18.82 1.81
N TYR A 84 -8.25 -18.24 2.92
CA TYR A 84 -6.87 -17.73 3.03
C TYR A 84 -5.79 -18.80 2.86
N LYS A 85 -6.03 -20.02 3.34
CA LYS A 85 -5.08 -21.12 3.22
C LYS A 85 -4.84 -21.49 1.76
N GLU A 86 -5.92 -21.59 0.98
CA GLU A 86 -5.88 -21.92 -0.44
C GLU A 86 -5.18 -20.81 -1.25
N VAL A 87 -5.39 -19.54 -0.90
CA VAL A 87 -4.63 -18.42 -1.48
C VAL A 87 -3.14 -18.55 -1.17
N TYR A 88 -2.78 -18.84 0.07
CA TYR A 88 -1.39 -19.03 0.47
C TYR A 88 -0.72 -20.19 -0.30
N GLU A 89 -1.39 -21.33 -0.42
CA GLU A 89 -0.89 -22.49 -1.18
C GLU A 89 -0.68 -22.13 -2.67
N LYS A 90 -1.58 -21.34 -3.27
CA LYS A 90 -1.40 -20.85 -4.64
C LYS A 90 -0.27 -19.85 -4.79
N ILE A 91 -0.10 -18.95 -3.83
CA ILE A 91 1.04 -18.03 -3.80
C ILE A 91 2.35 -18.82 -3.72
N TRP A 92 2.41 -19.88 -2.91
CA TRP A 92 3.58 -20.74 -2.83
C TRP A 92 3.97 -21.34 -4.20
N GLU A 93 2.99 -21.85 -4.96
CA GLU A 93 3.23 -22.34 -6.34
C GLU A 93 3.80 -21.25 -7.27
N LEU A 94 3.33 -20.00 -7.13
CA LEU A 94 3.86 -18.85 -7.89
C LEU A 94 5.28 -18.48 -7.44
N GLN A 95 5.54 -18.51 -6.14
CA GLN A 95 6.85 -18.22 -5.54
C GLN A 95 7.93 -19.21 -5.99
N LEU A 96 7.57 -20.49 -6.14
CA LEU A 96 8.47 -21.52 -6.70
C LEU A 96 8.85 -21.24 -8.16
N ARG A 97 8.00 -20.55 -8.92
CA ARG A 97 8.22 -20.16 -10.32
C ARG A 97 8.83 -18.77 -10.48
N HIS A 98 9.06 -18.05 -9.37
CA HIS A 98 9.48 -16.65 -9.36
C HIS A 98 8.50 -15.70 -10.06
N GLU A 99 7.20 -16.02 -10.02
CA GLU A 99 6.11 -15.24 -10.64
C GLU A 99 5.47 -14.26 -9.64
N TYR A 100 6.28 -13.36 -9.05
CA TYR A 100 5.79 -12.30 -8.16
C TYR A 100 5.42 -11.04 -8.96
N SER A 101 4.46 -10.24 -8.48
CA SER A 101 4.07 -8.96 -9.10
C SER A 101 4.96 -7.80 -8.64
N ALA A 102 5.42 -7.88 -7.39
CA ALA A 102 6.36 -6.93 -6.83
C ALA A 102 7.12 -7.59 -5.67
N ARG A 103 8.14 -6.90 -5.18
CA ARG A 103 8.87 -7.26 -3.97
C ARG A 103 8.99 -6.06 -3.06
N ILE A 104 9.01 -6.33 -1.77
CA ILE A 104 9.32 -5.32 -0.76
C ILE A 104 10.40 -5.81 0.19
N PHE A 105 11.07 -4.84 0.80
CA PHE A 105 11.89 -5.04 1.98
C PHE A 105 11.50 -4.00 3.02
N LEU A 106 11.32 -4.42 4.27
CA LEU A 106 10.87 -3.57 5.37
C LEU A 106 11.88 -3.63 6.51
N ASP A 107 12.31 -2.49 7.01
CA ASP A 107 13.29 -2.36 8.09
C ASP A 107 12.94 -1.17 9.00
N GLY A 108 12.25 -1.48 10.11
CA GLY A 108 11.83 -0.47 11.07
C GLY A 108 10.82 0.52 10.48
N ASP A 109 11.24 1.78 10.36
CA ASP A 109 10.41 2.90 9.88
C ASP A 109 10.52 3.14 8.36
N GLN A 110 11.27 2.30 7.66
CA GLN A 110 11.56 2.44 6.23
C GLN A 110 11.44 1.11 5.48
N GLY A 111 11.36 1.21 4.16
CA GLY A 111 11.31 0.05 3.28
C GLY A 111 11.55 0.42 1.82
N ARG A 112 11.55 -0.61 0.99
CA ARG A 112 11.72 -0.51 -0.46
C ARG A 112 10.61 -1.27 -1.14
N PHE A 113 10.22 -0.79 -2.31
CA PHE A 113 9.27 -1.43 -3.18
C PHE A 113 9.85 -1.52 -4.59
N ARG A 114 9.74 -2.68 -5.22
CA ARG A 114 10.21 -2.92 -6.58
C ARG A 114 9.19 -3.72 -7.38
N THR A 115 8.93 -3.26 -8.60
CA THR A 115 8.08 -3.95 -9.59
C THR A 115 8.60 -3.62 -10.97
N ASP A 116 8.37 -4.51 -11.94
CA ASP A 116 8.70 -4.33 -13.35
C ASP A 116 7.61 -3.56 -14.12
N THR A 117 6.46 -3.31 -13.49
CA THR A 117 5.31 -2.64 -14.12
C THR A 117 5.31 -1.11 -13.97
N ILE A 118 6.13 -0.57 -13.05
CA ILE A 118 6.19 0.86 -12.73
C ILE A 118 7.57 1.39 -13.10
N PHE A 119 7.66 2.02 -14.27
CA PHE A 119 8.91 2.50 -14.86
C PHE A 119 8.78 3.91 -15.41
N ASP A 120 9.92 4.61 -15.49
CA ASP A 120 10.03 5.89 -16.16
C ASP A 120 9.71 5.70 -17.65
N PRO A 121 8.69 6.37 -18.21
CA PRO A 121 8.27 6.16 -19.58
C PRO A 121 9.34 6.55 -20.61
N ILE A 122 10.41 7.23 -20.20
CA ILE A 122 11.44 7.80 -21.06
C ILE A 122 12.70 6.98 -20.97
N SER A 123 13.29 6.89 -19.78
CA SER A 123 14.52 6.11 -19.60
C SER A 123 14.27 4.62 -19.71
N LYS A 124 13.01 4.19 -19.50
CA LYS A 124 12.57 2.79 -19.40
C LYS A 124 13.17 2.07 -18.18
N ASP A 125 13.73 2.84 -17.24
CA ASP A 125 14.22 2.29 -15.98
C ASP A 125 13.08 2.17 -14.97
N GLU A 126 13.15 1.14 -14.15
CA GLU A 126 12.24 0.96 -13.01
C GLU A 126 12.39 2.12 -12.02
N TYR A 127 11.27 2.59 -11.47
CA TYR A 127 11.33 3.53 -10.36
C TYR A 127 11.84 2.82 -9.09
N GLU A 128 12.84 3.40 -8.43
CA GLU A 128 13.28 3.02 -7.10
C GLU A 128 12.32 3.67 -6.10
N ILE A 129 11.36 2.88 -5.63
CA ILE A 129 10.29 3.33 -4.74
C ILE A 129 10.69 3.02 -3.30
N SER A 130 10.68 4.05 -2.46
CA SER A 130 10.90 3.95 -1.02
C SER A 130 9.55 3.96 -0.30
N ILE A 131 9.47 3.16 0.77
CA ILE A 131 8.40 3.23 1.75
C ILE A 131 8.99 3.93 2.97
N ILE A 132 8.44 5.06 3.38
CA ILE A 132 8.98 5.89 4.45
C ILE A 132 7.89 6.19 5.49
N HIS A 133 8.31 6.57 6.69
CA HIS A 133 7.39 6.87 7.80
C HIS A 133 6.44 5.71 8.06
N ILE A 134 6.99 4.50 8.17
CA ILE A 134 6.19 3.31 8.49
C ILE A 134 5.73 3.41 9.94
N GLU A 135 4.42 3.35 10.14
CA GLU A 135 3.77 3.42 11.44
C GLU A 135 2.89 2.18 11.65
N MET A 136 2.92 1.65 12.88
CA MET A 136 2.04 0.57 13.30
C MET A 136 0.67 1.14 13.66
N GLU A 137 -0.40 0.57 13.12
CA GLU A 137 -1.78 0.96 13.39
C GLU A 137 -2.56 -0.20 14.02
N ASP A 138 -3.39 0.09 15.02
CA ASP A 138 -4.31 -0.88 15.61
C ASP A 138 -5.65 -0.19 15.98
N PRO A 139 -6.70 -0.32 15.16
CA PRO A 139 -6.73 -1.05 13.89
C PRO A 139 -6.18 -0.25 12.70
N LEU A 140 -5.60 -0.95 11.71
CA LEU A 140 -5.31 -0.39 10.39
C LEU A 140 -6.61 -0.01 9.67
N THR A 141 -6.60 1.15 9.00
CA THR A 141 -7.77 1.60 8.23
C THR A 141 -7.47 1.81 6.75
N PHE A 142 -8.26 1.15 5.91
CA PHE A 142 -8.32 1.40 4.47
C PHE A 142 -9.41 2.43 4.16
N SER A 143 -9.14 3.34 3.22
CA SER A 143 -10.17 4.23 2.67
C SER A 143 -11.20 3.44 1.86
N GLU A 144 -12.34 4.05 1.54
CA GLU A 144 -13.38 3.39 0.74
C GLU A 144 -12.86 2.99 -0.65
N ASP A 145 -12.10 3.87 -1.30
CA ASP A 145 -11.49 3.62 -2.62
C ASP A 145 -10.43 2.52 -2.58
N GLU A 146 -9.60 2.48 -1.53
CA GLU A 146 -8.62 1.41 -1.31
C GLU A 146 -9.32 0.06 -1.11
N ARG A 147 -10.37 0.06 -0.28
CA ARG A 147 -11.12 -1.15 0.07
C ARG A 147 -11.84 -1.73 -1.14
N ALA A 148 -12.42 -0.89 -1.99
CA ALA A 148 -13.12 -1.31 -3.19
C ALA A 148 -12.24 -2.08 -4.19
N LEU A 149 -10.91 -1.97 -4.08
CA LEU A 149 -9.94 -2.68 -4.90
C LEU A 149 -9.51 -4.03 -4.31
N LEU A 150 -9.82 -4.30 -3.03
CA LEU A 150 -9.49 -5.58 -2.40
C LEU A 150 -10.44 -6.70 -2.88
N PRO A 151 -10.01 -7.98 -2.90
CA PRO A 151 -10.79 -9.10 -3.45
C PRO A 151 -12.19 -9.29 -2.90
N ALA A 152 -12.44 -8.96 -1.63
CA ALA A 152 -13.78 -8.91 -1.06
C ALA A 152 -13.91 -7.76 -0.05
N PRO A 153 -14.33 -6.56 -0.50
CA PRO A 153 -14.44 -5.38 0.37
C PRO A 153 -15.42 -5.57 1.54
N GLU A 154 -16.46 -6.38 1.34
CA GLU A 154 -17.51 -6.65 2.32
C GLU A 154 -17.14 -7.79 3.29
N LEU A 155 -16.23 -8.68 2.87
CA LEU A 155 -15.79 -9.86 3.65
C LEU A 155 -14.39 -9.69 4.22
N SER A 156 -13.77 -8.51 4.02
CA SER A 156 -12.45 -8.21 4.54
C SER A 156 -12.42 -8.47 6.04
N PRO A 157 -11.31 -9.02 6.58
CA PRO A 157 -11.26 -9.50 7.94
C PRO A 157 -11.59 -8.36 8.93
N PRO A 158 -11.99 -8.70 10.16
CA PRO A 158 -12.19 -7.73 11.22
C PRO A 158 -11.00 -6.78 11.29
N ARG A 159 -11.27 -5.49 11.44
CA ARG A 159 -10.25 -4.43 11.57
C ARG A 159 -9.17 -4.88 12.56
N GLY A 160 -7.99 -5.21 12.04
CA GLY A 160 -6.88 -5.75 12.81
C GLY A 160 -5.68 -4.82 12.83
N ALA A 161 -4.68 -5.17 13.64
CA ALA A 161 -3.40 -4.47 13.65
C ALA A 161 -2.68 -4.63 12.30
N GLY A 162 -2.07 -3.55 11.85
CA GLY A 162 -1.31 -3.51 10.60
C GLY A 162 -0.29 -2.39 10.62
N MET A 163 0.19 -2.03 9.44
CA MET A 163 1.04 -0.87 9.27
C MET A 163 0.64 -0.04 8.06
N SER A 164 0.96 1.25 8.12
CA SER A 164 0.88 2.17 6.99
C SER A 164 2.21 2.90 6.81
N GLY A 165 2.45 3.42 5.62
CA GLY A 165 3.60 4.24 5.30
C GLY A 165 3.34 5.07 4.05
N ARG A 166 4.21 6.04 3.78
CA ARG A 166 4.17 6.83 2.54
C ARG A 166 5.09 6.19 1.51
N THR A 167 4.67 6.20 0.25
CA THR A 167 5.52 5.79 -0.87
C THR A 167 6.04 7.04 -1.58
N SER A 168 7.26 6.97 -2.08
CA SER A 168 7.85 8.03 -2.91
C SER A 168 8.97 7.44 -3.76
N THR A 169 9.31 8.09 -4.87
CA THR A 169 10.49 7.70 -5.66
C THR A 169 11.75 8.34 -5.08
N ARG A 170 12.90 7.72 -5.31
CA ARG A 170 14.18 8.35 -5.00
C ARG A 170 14.36 9.63 -5.83
N PHE A 171 14.94 10.68 -5.23
CA PHE A 171 15.27 11.90 -5.97
C PHE A 171 16.16 11.62 -7.18
N GLY A 172 15.89 12.28 -8.31
CA GLY A 172 16.78 12.29 -9.47
C GLY A 172 16.20 11.74 -10.78
N TYR A 173 14.94 11.29 -10.80
CA TYR A 173 14.30 10.90 -12.06
C TYR A 173 14.07 12.11 -12.97
N CYS A 174 14.58 12.03 -14.20
CA CYS A 174 14.50 13.13 -15.14
C CYS A 174 13.05 13.37 -15.55
N GLY A 175 12.44 14.43 -15.03
CA GLY A 175 11.10 14.81 -15.44
C GLY A 175 9.97 14.51 -14.50
N VAL A 176 10.25 13.77 -13.44
CA VAL A 176 9.33 13.65 -12.32
C VAL A 176 9.47 14.92 -11.49
N SER A 177 8.37 15.66 -11.34
CA SER A 177 8.34 16.82 -10.44
C SER A 177 8.00 16.41 -9.01
N ASP A 178 7.15 15.41 -8.86
CA ASP A 178 6.72 14.88 -7.56
C ASP A 178 6.27 13.42 -7.70
N ALA A 179 6.42 12.65 -6.64
CA ALA A 179 5.94 11.27 -6.57
C ALA A 179 5.58 10.90 -5.14
N GLU A 180 4.30 10.65 -4.89
CA GLU A 180 3.80 10.31 -3.56
C GLU A 180 2.69 9.27 -3.60
N GLY A 181 2.51 8.55 -2.51
CA GLY A 181 1.41 7.61 -2.36
C GLY A 181 1.42 6.97 -0.97
N VAL A 182 0.74 5.83 -0.86
CA VAL A 182 0.60 5.11 0.41
C VAL A 182 0.92 3.64 0.25
N PHE A 183 1.42 3.05 1.32
CA PHE A 183 1.58 1.62 1.50
C PHE A 183 0.83 1.22 2.76
N LYS A 184 0.00 0.19 2.70
CA LYS A 184 -0.75 -0.35 3.84
C LYS A 184 -0.73 -1.86 3.79
N MET A 185 -0.58 -2.50 4.95
CA MET A 185 -0.57 -3.96 5.01
C MET A 185 -0.99 -4.46 6.40
N GLN A 186 -1.82 -5.50 6.41
CA GLN A 186 -2.26 -6.20 7.62
C GLN A 186 -2.07 -7.70 7.47
N ARG A 187 -1.87 -8.41 8.58
CA ARG A 187 -1.83 -9.88 8.58
C ARG A 187 -3.26 -10.41 8.63
N VAL A 188 -3.62 -11.28 7.69
CA VAL A 188 -4.99 -11.81 7.57
C VAL A 188 -5.10 -13.29 7.92
N TRP A 189 -3.99 -14.03 7.90
CA TRP A 189 -3.97 -15.44 8.23
C TRP A 189 -2.60 -15.89 8.73
N VAL A 190 -2.61 -16.88 9.63
CA VAL A 190 -1.42 -17.54 10.19
C VAL A 190 -1.65 -19.05 10.12
N GLY A 191 -0.72 -19.78 9.52
CA GLY A 191 -0.72 -21.24 9.46
C GLY A 191 -0.11 -21.88 10.72
N GLU A 192 -0.32 -23.19 10.87
CA GLU A 192 0.21 -23.97 12.00
C GLU A 192 1.74 -23.99 12.06
N GLY A 193 2.41 -23.87 10.91
CA GLY A 193 3.87 -23.84 10.79
C GLY A 193 4.48 -22.45 10.94
N GLY A 194 3.68 -21.43 11.27
CA GLY A 194 4.12 -20.04 11.30
C GLY A 194 4.12 -19.37 9.92
N GLU A 195 3.47 -19.98 8.93
CA GLU A 195 3.17 -19.33 7.67
C GLU A 195 2.31 -18.09 7.91
N GLU A 196 2.58 -17.01 7.18
CA GLU A 196 1.81 -15.78 7.30
C GLU A 196 1.35 -15.32 5.92
N LEU A 197 0.09 -14.92 5.84
CA LEU A 197 -0.47 -14.23 4.70
C LEU A 197 -0.89 -12.83 5.12
N PHE A 198 -0.49 -11.86 4.31
CA PHE A 198 -0.85 -10.47 4.50
C PHE A 198 -1.68 -9.98 3.32
N GLU A 199 -2.57 -9.04 3.61
CA GLU A 199 -3.33 -8.28 2.63
C GLU A 199 -2.90 -6.83 2.72
N GLY A 200 -2.77 -6.17 1.57
CA GLY A 200 -2.36 -4.78 1.56
C GLY A 200 -2.73 -4.04 0.29
N TYR A 201 -2.35 -2.77 0.31
CA TYR A 201 -2.58 -1.82 -0.76
C TYR A 201 -1.33 -0.95 -0.94
N PHE A 202 -0.95 -0.78 -2.19
CA PHE A 202 0.10 0.14 -2.61
C PHE A 202 -0.48 1.16 -3.59
N SER A 203 -0.08 2.43 -3.46
CA SER A 203 -0.24 3.42 -4.51
C SER A 203 1.00 4.28 -4.71
N LEU A 204 1.10 4.87 -5.89
CA LEU A 204 2.07 5.90 -6.23
C LEU A 204 1.50 6.78 -7.34
N ASP A 205 1.38 8.07 -7.08
CA ASP A 205 0.98 9.08 -8.04
C ASP A 205 2.24 9.85 -8.46
N VAL A 206 2.59 9.79 -9.74
CA VAL A 206 3.78 10.42 -10.31
C VAL A 206 3.35 11.63 -11.12
N THR A 207 3.73 12.82 -10.67
CA THR A 207 3.49 14.08 -11.38
C THR A 207 4.69 14.43 -12.23
N TYR A 208 4.44 14.74 -13.51
CA TYR A 208 5.49 15.12 -14.45
C TYR A 208 5.70 16.63 -14.50
N SER A 209 6.94 17.05 -14.75
CA SER A 209 7.29 18.46 -14.91
C SER A 209 6.70 19.03 -16.20
N TYR A 210 6.53 20.36 -16.26
CA TYR A 210 5.93 21.05 -17.41
C TYR A 210 6.56 20.66 -18.76
N THR A 211 7.87 20.47 -18.81
CA THR A 211 8.59 20.04 -20.01
C THR A 211 8.04 18.72 -20.57
N TRP A 212 7.73 17.77 -19.69
CA TRP A 212 7.21 16.44 -20.04
C TRP A 212 5.74 16.46 -20.41
N ILE A 213 4.96 17.29 -19.73
CA ILE A 213 3.58 17.57 -20.09
C ILE A 213 3.52 18.08 -21.53
N MET A 214 4.39 19.03 -21.89
CA MET A 214 4.47 19.61 -23.24
C MET A 214 4.97 18.60 -24.30
N ALA A 215 5.73 17.58 -23.89
CA ALA A 215 6.14 16.47 -24.74
C ALA A 215 5.04 15.40 -24.94
N GLY A 216 3.88 15.54 -24.27
CA GLY A 216 2.71 14.68 -24.49
C GLY A 216 2.59 13.50 -23.53
N HIS A 217 3.38 13.45 -22.46
CA HIS A 217 3.33 12.36 -21.46
C HIS A 217 2.15 12.46 -20.48
N GLY A 218 1.37 13.54 -20.55
CA GLY A 218 0.31 13.84 -19.59
C GLY A 218 0.84 14.49 -18.32
N PRO A 219 -0.06 15.02 -17.46
CA PRO A 219 0.33 15.70 -16.23
C PRO A 219 0.76 14.74 -15.12
N GLU A 220 0.18 13.53 -15.10
CA GLU A 220 0.24 12.63 -13.96
C GLU A 220 -0.06 11.20 -14.42
N VAL A 221 0.51 10.22 -13.71
CA VAL A 221 0.13 8.81 -13.79
C VAL A 221 -0.06 8.27 -12.38
N ALA A 222 -1.16 7.55 -12.16
CA ALA A 222 -1.50 6.92 -10.89
C ALA A 222 -1.31 5.41 -10.99
N TYR A 223 -0.54 4.85 -10.06
CA TYR A 223 -0.34 3.42 -9.90
C TYR A 223 -1.06 2.96 -8.63
N LYS A 224 -1.83 1.89 -8.73
CA LYS A 224 -2.55 1.28 -7.61
C LYS A 224 -2.42 -0.22 -7.71
N MET A 225 -2.16 -0.88 -6.60
CA MET A 225 -1.99 -2.33 -6.55
C MET A 225 -2.52 -2.87 -5.23
N PRO A 226 -3.75 -3.43 -5.20
CA PRO A 226 -4.15 -4.33 -4.12
C PRO A 226 -3.30 -5.60 -4.21
N PHE A 227 -2.79 -6.09 -3.08
CA PHE A 227 -1.89 -7.24 -3.09
C PHE A 227 -2.10 -8.19 -1.92
N TRP A 228 -1.73 -9.44 -2.18
CA TRP A 228 -1.35 -10.42 -1.17
C TRP A 228 0.16 -10.38 -0.96
N ALA A 229 0.61 -10.53 0.29
CA ALA A 229 2.04 -10.69 0.59
C ALA A 229 2.31 -11.95 1.40
N VAL A 230 3.47 -12.54 1.14
CA VAL A 230 4.04 -13.62 1.95
C VAL A 230 5.51 -13.33 2.21
N ARG A 231 6.06 -13.92 3.27
CA ARG A 231 7.50 -13.89 3.53
C ARG A 231 8.25 -14.42 2.31
N ALA A 232 9.36 -13.76 1.97
CA ALA A 232 10.18 -14.24 0.88
C ALA A 232 10.85 -15.57 1.24
N ARG A 233 11.13 -16.39 0.22
CA ARG A 233 11.79 -17.69 0.42
C ARG A 233 13.20 -17.51 0.95
N ARG A 234 13.66 -18.53 1.66
CA ARG A 234 15.06 -18.71 2.02
C ARG A 234 15.76 -19.62 1.01
N ASP A 235 17.03 -19.34 0.75
CA ASP A 235 17.87 -20.16 -0.11
C ASP A 235 18.40 -21.40 0.63
N GLN A 236 19.32 -22.15 0.00
CA GLN A 236 19.92 -23.36 0.59
C GLN A 236 20.81 -23.06 1.81
N LEU A 237 21.27 -21.81 1.95
CA LEU A 237 22.08 -21.34 3.07
C LEU A 237 21.20 -20.80 4.22
N GLY A 238 19.89 -20.67 3.99
CA GLY A 238 18.94 -20.10 4.94
C GLY A 238 18.81 -18.59 4.85
N GLU A 239 19.44 -17.96 3.86
CA GLU A 239 19.40 -16.52 3.62
C GLU A 239 18.10 -16.13 2.89
N GLU A 240 17.51 -15.00 3.26
CA GLU A 240 16.30 -14.51 2.60
C GLU A 240 16.61 -14.01 1.18
N ILE A 241 15.86 -14.53 0.20
CA ILE A 241 15.92 -14.09 -1.19
C ILE A 241 15.05 -12.85 -1.32
N GLY A 242 15.60 -11.71 -1.76
CA GLY A 242 14.80 -10.50 -1.93
C GLY A 242 15.61 -9.27 -2.28
N LEU A 243 15.07 -8.09 -1.92
CA LEU A 243 15.73 -6.81 -2.18
C LEU A 243 16.87 -6.54 -1.19
N GLY A 244 16.76 -7.06 0.04
CA GLY A 244 17.68 -6.79 1.13
C GLY A 244 17.69 -5.31 1.57
N PRO A 245 18.49 -4.98 2.60
CA PRO A 245 18.70 -3.60 3.00
C PRO A 245 19.30 -2.79 1.86
N VAL A 246 18.93 -1.51 1.78
CA VAL A 246 19.70 -0.57 0.95
C VAL A 246 21.07 -0.49 1.58
N PHE A 247 22.10 -1.00 0.91
CA PHE A 247 23.41 -0.43 1.11
C PHE A 247 23.31 0.95 0.50
N LEU A 248 22.93 1.95 1.31
CA LEU A 248 23.23 3.33 0.98
C LEU A 248 24.72 3.27 0.69
N GLU A 249 25.11 3.38 -0.58
CA GLU A 249 26.50 3.53 -0.96
C GLU A 249 27.00 4.61 -0.03
N SER A 250 27.78 4.19 0.97
CA SER A 250 28.23 5.02 2.06
C SER A 250 28.74 6.27 1.40
N GLU A 251 28.15 7.44 1.71
CA GLU A 251 28.49 8.74 1.13
C GLU A 251 29.91 8.66 0.61
N GLU A 252 30.10 8.56 -0.72
CA GLU A 252 31.43 8.36 -1.27
C GLU A 252 32.33 9.33 -0.50
N PRO A 253 33.34 8.84 0.23
CA PRO A 253 34.10 9.69 1.12
C PRO A 253 34.49 10.87 0.26
N ASN A 254 34.12 12.07 0.68
CA ASN A 254 34.30 13.28 -0.10
C ASN A 254 35.80 13.42 -0.40
N ILE A 255 36.26 12.78 -1.48
CA ILE A 255 37.64 12.82 -1.95
C ILE A 255 37.72 14.20 -2.55
N GLY A 256 37.97 15.17 -1.66
CA GLY A 256 38.18 16.55 -2.03
C GLY A 256 39.34 16.57 -3.01
N TRP A 257 39.01 16.67 -4.29
CA TRP A 257 39.94 17.02 -5.35
C TRP A 257 40.39 18.46 -5.06
N LYS A 258 41.41 18.59 -4.20
CA LYS A 258 42.18 19.82 -4.08
C LYS A 258 42.91 20.02 -5.40
N TRP A 259 42.37 20.91 -6.23
CA TRP A 259 43.12 21.50 -7.31
C TRP A 259 44.18 22.42 -6.70
N SER A 260 45.39 21.90 -6.53
CA SER A 260 46.57 22.74 -6.30
C SER A 260 46.84 23.48 -7.61
N VAL A 261 46.48 24.76 -7.66
CA VAL A 261 46.94 25.65 -8.72
C VAL A 261 48.33 26.12 -8.28
N ASP A 262 49.36 25.43 -8.77
CA ASP A 262 50.73 25.92 -8.63
C ASP A 262 50.85 27.23 -9.41
N THR A 263 51.34 28.27 -8.72
CA THR A 263 51.57 29.63 -9.23
C THR A 263 53.04 29.87 -9.52
#